data_AF-A0A249A0I6-F1
#
_entry.id   AF-A0A249A0I6-F1
#
_cell.length_a   1.000
_cell.length_b   1.000
_cell.length_c   1.000
_cell.angle_alpha   90.00
_cell.angle_beta   90.00
_cell.angle_gamma   90.00
#
_symmetry.space_group_name_H-M   'P 1'
#
loop_
_entity.id
_entity.type
_entity.pdbx_description
1 polymer ?
#
loop_
_entity_poly.entity_id
_entity_poly.type
_entity_poly.pdbx_seq_one_letter_code
_entity_poly.pdbx_strand_id
1 'polypeptide(L)'
;MVDLIVIGIIAFSVLISLWRGFTNEALSLLGWVIAFFVASSFYPYLSGYLTQINSVYLQNSEFLRNGIAAAILFILTLIVCGVINGLLGKVIDLSGMSITDRILGGAFGALRGILIVSAILFFLDTFTQASQTELWKSSLLIPHFDFIVKWFFEQLQANSSFLNTTK
;
A
#
# COMPACT_ATOMS: atom_id res chain seq x y z
N MET A 1 1.67 -22.64 -13.56
CA MET A 1 2.65 -22.13 -12.55
C MET A 1 2.23 -20.79 -11.99
N VAL A 2 1.79 -19.84 -12.83
CA VAL A 2 1.33 -18.51 -12.38
C VAL A 2 0.17 -18.61 -11.38
N ASP A 3 -0.79 -19.53 -11.59
CA ASP A 3 -1.91 -19.73 -10.65
C ASP A 3 -1.44 -20.10 -9.23
N LEU A 4 -0.39 -20.90 -9.10
CA LEU A 4 0.16 -21.29 -7.81
C LEU A 4 0.82 -20.11 -7.08
N ILE A 5 1.47 -19.22 -7.84
CA ILE A 5 2.05 -17.99 -7.30
C ILE A 5 0.93 -17.06 -6.80
N VAL A 6 -0.13 -16.89 -7.59
CA VAL A 6 -1.31 -16.07 -7.23
C VAL A 6 -1.95 -16.61 -5.94
N ILE A 7 -2.24 -17.91 -5.88
CA ILE A 7 -2.80 -18.55 -4.69
C ILE A 7 -1.85 -18.37 -3.50
N GLY A 8 -0.54 -18.56 -3.71
CA GLY A 8 0.48 -18.38 -2.67
C GLY A 8 0.46 -16.97 -2.05
N ILE A 9 0.40 -15.93 -2.88
CA ILE A 9 0.34 -14.54 -2.41
C ILE A 9 -0.93 -14.27 -1.60
N ILE A 10 -2.09 -14.72 -2.10
CA ILE A 10 -3.37 -14.52 -1.42
C ILE A 10 -3.39 -15.28 -0.10
N ALA A 11 -3.01 -16.56 -0.11
CA ALA A 11 -2.96 -17.39 1.09
C ALA A 11 -2.01 -16.81 2.14
N PHE A 12 -0.85 -16.29 1.73
CA PHE A 12 0.09 -15.64 2.62
C PHE A 12 -0.49 -14.35 3.23
N SER A 13 -1.15 -13.52 2.42
CA SER A 13 -1.84 -12.31 2.88
C SER A 13 -2.96 -12.63 3.89
N VAL A 14 -3.76 -13.66 3.61
CA VAL A 14 -4.80 -14.17 4.52
C VAL A 14 -4.17 -14.66 5.83
N LEU A 15 -3.12 -15.48 5.76
CA LEU A 15 -2.47 -16.05 6.94
C LEU A 15 -1.90 -14.96 7.86
N ILE A 16 -1.20 -13.99 7.28
CA ILE A 16 -0.69 -12.83 8.05
C ILE A 16 -1.83 -12.07 8.71
N SER A 17 -2.93 -11.85 7.98
CA SER A 17 -4.05 -11.05 8.49
C SER A 17 -4.89 -11.81 9.51
N LEU A 18 -4.96 -13.14 9.44
CA LEU A 18 -5.50 -14.01 10.49
C LEU A 18 -4.65 -13.96 11.77
N TRP A 19 -3.33 -13.82 11.65
CA TRP A 19 -2.43 -13.71 12.80
C TRP A 19 -2.46 -12.32 13.43
N ARG A 20 -2.47 -11.26 12.62
CA ARG A 20 -2.48 -9.87 13.10
C ARG A 20 -3.86 -9.38 13.53
N GLY A 21 -4.93 -9.89 12.90
CA GLY A 21 -6.29 -9.41 13.12
C GLY A 21 -6.65 -8.18 12.27
N PHE A 22 -7.95 -8.00 12.00
CA PHE A 22 -8.47 -6.91 11.18
C PHE A 22 -8.10 -5.53 11.74
N THR A 23 -8.31 -5.33 13.04
CA THR A 23 -8.14 -4.01 13.65
C THR A 23 -6.70 -3.52 13.52
N ASN A 24 -5.72 -4.40 13.78
CA ASN A 24 -4.31 -4.06 13.61
C ASN A 24 -3.95 -3.73 12.17
N GLU A 25 -4.56 -4.42 11.20
CA GLU A 25 -4.33 -4.18 9.77
C GLU A 25 -4.98 -2.87 9.31
N ALA A 26 -6.22 -2.59 9.75
CA ALA A 26 -6.95 -1.36 9.46
C ALA A 26 -6.26 -0.14 10.09
N LEU A 27 -5.84 -0.23 11.36
CA LEU A 27 -5.08 0.82 12.05
C LEU A 27 -3.71 1.04 11.38
N SER A 28 -3.06 -0.03 10.92
CA SER A 28 -1.83 0.09 10.14
C SER A 28 -2.08 0.91 8.88
N LEU A 29 -3.11 0.58 8.09
CA LEU A 29 -3.44 1.33 6.87
C LEU A 29 -3.84 2.78 7.13
N LEU A 30 -4.61 3.03 8.18
CA LEU A 30 -4.91 4.39 8.64
C LEU A 30 -3.63 5.14 9.00
N GLY A 31 -2.68 4.49 9.67
CA GLY A 31 -1.36 5.05 9.97
C GLY A 31 -0.60 5.48 8.71
N TRP A 32 -0.67 4.70 7.63
CA TRP A 32 -0.09 5.09 6.32
C TRP A 32 -0.75 6.34 5.73
N VAL A 33 -2.09 6.44 5.79
CA VAL A 33 -2.83 7.63 5.31
C VAL A 33 -2.47 8.86 6.15
N ILE A 34 -2.44 8.73 7.47
CA ILE A 34 -2.06 9.81 8.40
C ILE A 34 -0.61 10.23 8.13
N ALA A 35 0.31 9.28 7.98
CA ALA A 35 1.71 9.58 7.68
C ALA A 35 1.87 10.33 6.36
N PHE A 36 1.12 9.96 5.32
CA PHE A 36 1.13 10.67 4.05
C PHE A 36 0.59 12.09 4.18
N PHE A 37 -0.51 12.27 4.90
CA PHE A 37 -1.10 13.59 5.14
C PHE A 37 -0.16 14.50 5.96
N VAL A 38 0.46 13.96 7.01
CA VAL A 38 1.43 14.69 7.83
C VAL A 38 2.68 15.03 7.01
N ALA A 39 3.25 14.07 6.28
CA ALA A 39 4.42 14.32 5.45
C ALA A 39 4.13 15.39 4.38
N SER A 40 3.01 15.28 3.65
CA SER A 40 2.65 16.24 2.61
C SER A 40 2.33 17.64 3.14
N SER A 41 1.77 17.75 4.35
CA SER A 41 1.42 19.06 4.94
C SER A 41 2.61 19.73 5.64
N PHE A 42 3.48 18.94 6.29
CA PHE A 42 4.51 19.47 7.19
C PHE A 42 5.93 19.45 6.61
N TYR A 43 6.19 18.81 5.47
CA TYR A 43 7.52 18.80 4.86
C TYR A 43 8.12 20.20 4.62
N PRO A 44 7.36 21.27 4.26
CA PRO A 44 7.97 22.57 4.00
C PRO A 44 8.57 23.19 5.26
N TYR A 45 7.93 22.99 6.42
CA TYR A 45 8.44 23.48 7.70
C TYR A 45 9.72 22.76 8.08
N LEU A 46 9.73 21.43 8.00
CA LEU A 46 10.91 20.63 8.33
C LEU A 46 12.05 20.91 7.34
N SER A 47 11.75 21.04 6.04
CA SER A 47 12.76 21.36 5.03
C SER A 47 13.41 22.73 5.26
N GLY A 48 12.65 23.70 5.81
CA GLY A 48 13.18 24.98 6.28
C GLY A 48 14.25 24.81 7.38
N TYR A 49 14.00 23.97 8.39
CA TYR A 49 15.00 23.69 9.43
C TYR A 49 16.23 22.93 8.90
N LEU A 50 16.04 22.05 7.91
CA LEU A 50 17.15 21.33 7.27
C LEU A 50 18.16 22.29 6.60
N THR A 51 17.76 23.51 6.24
CA THR A 51 18.71 24.50 5.67
C THR A 51 19.79 24.96 6.66
N GLN A 52 19.51 24.85 7.96
CA GLN A 52 20.44 25.23 9.02
C GLN A 52 21.53 24.18 9.26
N ILE A 53 21.37 22.98 8.68
CA ILE A 53 22.38 21.93 8.73
C ILE A 53 23.47 22.26 7.71
N ASN A 54 24.73 22.35 8.16
CA ASN A 54 25.91 22.57 7.31
C ASN A 54 26.22 21.34 6.45
N SER A 55 25.37 21.07 5.46
CA SER A 55 25.54 20.03 4.46
C SER A 55 25.38 20.62 3.06
N VAL A 56 26.49 20.60 2.30
CA VAL A 56 26.56 21.11 0.92
C VAL A 56 25.48 20.48 0.03
N TYR A 57 25.14 19.21 0.25
CA TYR A 57 24.14 18.49 -0.54
C TYR A 57 22.71 18.95 -0.27
N LEU A 58 22.38 19.26 0.98
CA LEU A 58 21.04 19.73 1.39
C LEU A 58 20.78 21.17 0.97
N GLN A 59 21.83 21.99 0.87
CA GLN A 59 21.73 23.39 0.45
C GLN A 59 21.62 23.54 -1.06
N ASN A 60 22.31 22.69 -1.84
CA ASN A 60 22.30 22.78 -3.31
C ASN A 60 21.06 22.20 -3.99
N SER A 61 20.30 21.31 -3.35
CA SER A 61 19.13 20.67 -3.96
C SER A 61 17.89 20.76 -3.09
N GLU A 62 16.97 21.65 -3.47
CA GLU A 62 15.68 21.80 -2.82
C GLU A 62 14.82 20.53 -2.94
N PHE A 63 14.82 19.89 -4.10
CA PHE A 63 14.10 18.62 -4.32
C PHE A 63 14.56 17.54 -3.34
N LEU A 64 15.88 17.38 -3.18
CA LEU A 64 16.43 16.40 -2.25
C LEU A 64 16.07 16.74 -0.80
N ARG A 65 16.17 18.01 -0.40
CA ARG A 65 15.83 18.48 0.95
C ARG A 65 14.36 18.25 1.28
N ASN A 66 13.45 18.62 0.38
CA ASN A 66 12.01 18.41 0.55
C ASN A 66 11.67 16.92 0.61
N GLY A 67 12.30 16.10 -0.24
CA GLY A 67 12.15 14.64 -0.21
C GLY A 67 12.62 14.03 1.12
N ILE A 68 13.77 14.45 1.63
CA ILE A 68 14.28 13.99 2.94
C ILE A 68 13.37 14.44 4.07
N ALA A 69 12.92 15.70 4.08
CA ALA A 69 12.00 16.20 5.10
C ALA A 69 10.67 15.42 5.11
N ALA A 70 10.08 15.18 3.94
CA ALA A 70 8.89 14.35 3.80
C ALA A 70 9.14 12.92 4.29
N ALA A 71 10.27 12.30 3.92
CA ALA A 71 10.62 10.96 4.36
C ALA A 71 10.80 10.85 5.89
N ILE A 72 11.46 11.83 6.52
CA ILE A 72 11.63 11.88 7.97
C ILE A 72 10.26 11.96 8.66
N LEU A 73 9.40 12.89 8.24
CA LEU A 73 8.05 13.05 8.81
C LEU A 73 7.21 11.79 8.62
N PHE A 74 7.27 11.21 7.43
CA PHE A 74 6.54 9.99 7.10
C PHE A 74 6.94 8.83 8.01
N ILE A 75 8.24 8.56 8.12
CA ILE A 75 8.76 7.47 8.95
C ILE A 75 8.47 7.72 10.43
N LEU A 76 8.71 8.94 10.95
CA LEU A 76 8.41 9.27 12.34
C LEU A 76 6.92 9.08 12.65
N THR A 77 6.04 9.53 11.76
CA THR A 77 4.59 9.38 11.93
C THR A 77 4.18 7.92 11.92
N LEU A 78 4.75 7.09 11.03
CA LEU A 78 4.52 5.65 11.02
C LEU A 78 4.99 4.97 12.30
N ILE A 79 6.14 5.36 12.84
CA ILE A 79 6.65 4.82 14.12
C ILE A 79 5.66 5.15 15.24
N VAL A 80 5.22 6.40 15.35
CA VAL A 80 4.24 6.82 16.37
C VAL A 80 2.92 6.06 16.21
N CYS A 81 2.38 5.99 14.98
CA CYS A 81 1.15 5.24 14.70
C CYS A 81 1.33 3.74 15.00
N GLY A 82 2.49 3.16 14.71
CA GLY A 82 2.82 1.76 14.99
C GLY A 82 2.87 1.45 16.49
N VAL A 83 3.46 2.35 17.29
CA VAL A 83 3.46 2.24 18.76
C VAL A 83 2.02 2.32 19.29
N ILE A 84 1.24 3.30 18.83
CA ILE A 84 -0.18 3.44 19.20
C ILE A 84 -0.95 2.16 18.84
N ASN A 85 -0.79 1.65 17.62
CA ASN A 85 -1.41 0.42 17.17
C ASN A 85 -1.06 -0.78 18.07
N GLY A 86 0.21 -0.94 18.42
CA GLY A 86 0.65 -2.01 19.34
C GLY A 86 0.06 -1.88 20.75
N LEU A 87 -0.18 -0.67 21.24
CA LEU A 87 -0.85 -0.43 22.51
C LEU A 87 -2.34 -0.75 22.43
N LEU A 88 -3.02 -0.31 21.37
CA LEU A 88 -4.44 -0.64 21.14
C LEU A 88 -4.64 -2.16 20.97
N GLY A 89 -3.72 -2.84 20.27
CA GLY A 89 -3.74 -4.29 20.10
C GLY A 89 -3.82 -5.03 21.44
N LYS A 90 -3.03 -4.60 22.44
CA LYS A 90 -3.08 -5.17 23.79
C LYS A 90 -4.44 -4.96 24.48
N VAL A 91 -5.05 -3.78 24.29
CA VAL A 91 -6.38 -3.48 24.85
C VAL A 91 -7.45 -4.36 24.21
N ILE A 92 -7.36 -4.57 22.89
CA ILE A 92 -8.30 -5.41 22.14
C ILE A 92 -8.16 -6.88 22.56
N ASP A 93 -6.94 -7.38 22.76
CA ASP A 93 -6.72 -8.76 23.20
C ASP A 93 -7.34 -9.04 24.58
N LEU A 94 -7.35 -8.04 25.48
CA LEU A 94 -8.00 -8.16 26.79
C LEU A 94 -9.53 -8.17 26.72
N SER A 95 -10.12 -7.63 25.64
CA SER A 95 -11.59 -7.53 25.48
C SER A 95 -12.27 -8.83 25.07
N GLY A 96 -11.51 -9.90 24.75
CA GLY A 96 -12.05 -11.19 24.34
C GLY A 96 -12.61 -11.24 22.91
N MET A 97 -12.59 -10.14 22.15
CA MET A 97 -13.08 -10.07 20.75
C MET A 97 -12.08 -10.59 19.71
N SER A 98 -10.95 -11.18 20.14
CA SER A 98 -9.82 -11.56 19.27
C SER A 98 -10.22 -12.55 18.16
N ILE A 99 -11.18 -13.46 18.38
CA ILE A 99 -11.58 -14.45 17.36
C ILE A 99 -12.30 -13.78 16.18
N THR A 100 -13.30 -12.93 16.46
CA THR A 100 -14.05 -12.22 15.41
C THR A 100 -13.12 -11.28 14.63
N ASP A 101 -12.23 -10.57 15.32
CA ASP A 101 -11.24 -9.69 14.70
C ASP A 101 -10.30 -10.44 13.76
N ARG A 102 -9.86 -11.65 14.14
CA ARG A 102 -9.03 -12.50 13.28
C ARG A 102 -9.78 -12.98 12.05
N ILE A 103 -11.04 -13.44 12.18
CA ILE A 103 -11.85 -13.89 11.03
C ILE A 103 -12.05 -12.75 10.03
N LEU A 104 -12.42 -11.55 10.51
CA LEU A 104 -12.51 -10.36 9.68
C LEU A 104 -11.15 -10.01 9.07
N GLY A 105 -10.07 -10.23 9.80
CA GLY A 105 -8.70 -10.08 9.33
C GLY A 105 -8.41 -11.00 8.16
N GLY A 106 -8.87 -12.25 8.20
CA GLY A 106 -8.76 -13.18 7.08
C GLY A 106 -9.46 -12.68 5.81
N ALA A 107 -10.70 -12.19 5.94
CA ALA A 107 -11.43 -11.61 4.81
C ALA A 107 -10.73 -10.37 4.25
N PHE A 108 -10.24 -9.49 5.13
CA PHE A 108 -9.46 -8.32 4.75
C PHE A 108 -8.15 -8.69 4.05
N GLY A 109 -7.45 -9.70 4.57
CA GLY A 109 -6.23 -10.26 3.99
C GLY A 109 -6.45 -10.86 2.61
N ALA A 110 -7.59 -11.51 2.37
CA ALA A 110 -7.96 -12.02 1.06
C ALA A 110 -8.15 -10.87 0.06
N LEU A 111 -8.92 -9.84 0.44
CA LEU A 111 -9.11 -8.64 -0.37
C LEU A 111 -7.78 -7.95 -0.69
N ARG A 112 -6.92 -7.76 0.32
CA ARG A 112 -5.58 -7.19 0.12
C ARG A 112 -4.73 -8.05 -0.81
N GLY A 113 -4.74 -9.37 -0.64
CA GLY A 113 -3.99 -10.30 -1.49
C GLY A 113 -4.45 -10.21 -2.94
N ILE A 114 -5.76 -10.12 -3.17
CA ILE A 114 -6.36 -9.91 -4.49
C ILE A 114 -5.86 -8.59 -5.09
N LEU A 115 -5.92 -7.48 -4.33
CA LEU A 115 -5.45 -6.18 -4.80
C LEU A 115 -3.95 -6.17 -5.15
N ILE A 116 -3.11 -6.82 -4.32
CA ILE A 116 -1.68 -6.94 -4.57
C ILE A 116 -1.42 -7.72 -5.87
N VAL A 117 -2.11 -8.86 -6.05
CA VAL A 117 -1.99 -9.66 -7.28
C VAL A 117 -2.45 -8.86 -8.49
N SER A 118 -3.60 -8.19 -8.42
CA SER A 118 -4.09 -7.32 -9.50
C SER A 118 -3.08 -6.24 -9.87
N ALA A 119 -2.47 -5.58 -8.88
CA ALA A 119 -1.44 -4.58 -9.12
C ALA A 119 -0.21 -5.20 -9.82
N ILE A 120 0.29 -6.35 -9.34
CA ILE A 120 1.44 -7.04 -9.95
C ILE A 120 1.13 -7.43 -11.40
N LEU A 121 -0.03 -8.04 -11.65
CA LEU A 121 -0.45 -8.42 -13.00
C LEU A 121 -0.56 -7.19 -13.91
N PHE A 122 -1.14 -6.11 -13.43
CA PHE A 122 -1.23 -4.84 -14.17
C PHE A 122 0.16 -4.28 -14.52
N PHE A 123 1.08 -4.24 -13.56
CA PHE A 123 2.46 -3.79 -13.81
C PHE A 123 3.18 -4.70 -14.81
N LEU A 124 3.04 -6.02 -14.67
CA LEU A 124 3.64 -6.96 -15.62
C LEU A 124 3.07 -6.77 -17.03
N ASP A 125 1.75 -6.66 -17.18
CA ASP A 125 1.17 -6.47 -18.50
C ASP A 125 1.57 -5.12 -19.13
N THR A 126 1.52 -4.04 -18.36
CA THR A 126 1.83 -2.68 -18.83
C THR A 126 3.30 -2.54 -19.25
N PHE A 127 4.23 -3.14 -18.52
CA PHE A 127 5.67 -2.97 -18.77
C PHE A 127 6.30 -4.07 -19.64
N THR A 128 5.75 -5.29 -19.67
CA THR A 128 6.34 -6.42 -20.40
C THR A 128 5.41 -7.07 -21.42
N GLN A 129 4.18 -6.58 -21.60
CA GLN A 129 3.14 -7.17 -22.46
C GLN A 129 2.91 -8.66 -22.12
N ALA A 130 2.95 -8.97 -20.81
CA ALA A 130 2.86 -10.33 -20.29
C ALA A 130 1.57 -11.06 -20.74
N SER A 131 0.49 -10.34 -21.07
CA SER A 131 -0.74 -10.89 -21.64
C SER A 131 -0.57 -11.71 -22.92
N GLN A 132 0.51 -11.49 -23.68
CA GLN A 132 0.75 -12.20 -24.93
C GLN A 132 1.37 -13.59 -24.73
N THR A 133 1.89 -13.88 -23.54
CA THR A 133 2.63 -15.13 -23.24
C THR A 133 1.72 -16.35 -23.06
N GLU A 134 2.22 -17.54 -23.41
CA GLU A 134 1.47 -18.80 -23.23
C GLU A 134 1.14 -19.10 -21.75
N LEU A 135 2.00 -18.66 -20.83
CA LEU A 135 1.81 -18.80 -19.38
C LEU A 135 0.62 -17.97 -18.86
N TRP A 136 0.37 -16.82 -19.46
CA TRP A 136 -0.76 -15.96 -19.13
C TRP A 136 -2.06 -16.51 -19.70
N LYS A 137 -2.05 -16.94 -20.97
CA LYS A 137 -3.22 -17.49 -21.65
C LYS A 137 -3.68 -18.83 -21.07
N SER A 138 -2.76 -19.62 -20.53
CA SER A 138 -3.06 -20.91 -19.91
C SER A 138 -3.51 -20.82 -18.45
N SER A 139 -3.53 -19.61 -17.85
CA SER A 139 -3.90 -19.42 -16.44
C SER A 139 -5.42 -19.40 -16.27
N LEU A 140 -5.90 -20.15 -15.27
CA LEU A 140 -7.33 -20.21 -14.93
C LEU A 140 -7.76 -19.00 -14.08
N LEU A 141 -6.86 -18.46 -13.27
CA LEU A 141 -7.16 -17.42 -12.29
C LEU A 141 -7.09 -16.01 -12.87
N ILE A 142 -6.12 -15.72 -13.76
CA ILE A 142 -5.92 -14.38 -14.33
C ILE A 142 -7.21 -13.78 -14.93
N PRO A 143 -8.04 -14.50 -15.71
CA PRO A 143 -9.29 -13.95 -16.23
C PRO A 143 -10.28 -13.46 -15.17
N HIS A 144 -10.24 -14.00 -13.94
CA HIS A 144 -11.12 -13.58 -12.86
C HIS A 144 -10.72 -12.24 -12.24
N PHE A 145 -9.43 -11.86 -12.34
CA PHE A 145 -8.93 -10.55 -11.90
C PHE A 145 -9.21 -9.45 -12.93
N ASP A 146 -9.56 -9.82 -14.17
CA ASP A 146 -9.81 -8.89 -15.27
C ASP A 146 -10.92 -7.88 -14.92
N PHE A 147 -11.94 -8.29 -14.17
CA PHE A 147 -12.99 -7.39 -13.67
C PHE A 147 -12.42 -6.29 -12.75
N ILE A 148 -11.57 -6.65 -11.80
CA ILE A 148 -10.97 -5.72 -10.82
C ILE A 148 -9.97 -4.81 -11.52
N VAL A 149 -9.17 -5.38 -12.43
CA VAL A 149 -8.20 -4.64 -13.23
C VAL A 149 -8.91 -3.62 -14.11
N LYS A 150 -9.95 -4.02 -14.86
CA LYS A 150 -10.76 -3.11 -15.69
C LYS A 150 -11.42 -1.99 -14.89
N TRP A 151 -12.05 -2.32 -13.75
CA TRP A 151 -12.64 -1.32 -12.87
C TRP A 151 -11.58 -0.32 -12.37
N PHE A 152 -10.40 -0.80 -12.01
CA PHE A 152 -9.30 0.06 -11.58
C PHE A 152 -8.81 0.97 -12.72
N PHE A 153 -8.70 0.44 -13.94
CA PHE A 153 -8.36 1.20 -15.14
C PHE A 153 -9.38 2.30 -15.44
N GLU A 154 -10.67 1.98 -15.39
CA GLU A 154 -11.73 2.97 -15.61
C GLU A 154 -11.63 4.10 -14.59
N GLN A 155 -11.37 3.79 -13.33
CA GLN A 155 -11.21 4.80 -12.28
C GLN A 155 -9.92 5.62 -12.42
N LEU A 156 -8.83 5.01 -12.85
CA LEU A 156 -7.62 5.74 -13.19
C LEU A 156 -7.88 6.69 -14.37
N GLN A 157 -8.53 6.22 -15.43
CA GLN A 157 -8.82 7.03 -16.62
C GLN A 157 -9.82 8.15 -16.34
N ALA A 158 -10.83 7.90 -15.50
CA ALA A 158 -11.81 8.92 -15.09
C ALA A 158 -11.20 10.06 -14.26
N ASN A 159 -10.18 9.77 -13.44
CA ASN A 159 -9.55 10.75 -12.56
C ASN A 159 -8.22 11.32 -13.10
N SER A 160 -7.64 10.71 -14.14
CA SER A 160 -6.44 11.23 -14.79
C SER A 160 -6.81 12.20 -15.90
N SER A 161 -6.75 13.50 -15.59
CA SER A 161 -6.72 14.58 -16.59
C SER A 161 -5.57 14.43 -17.59
N PHE A 162 -4.56 13.62 -17.26
CA PHE A 162 -3.40 13.25 -18.09
C PHE A 162 -3.74 12.51 -19.39
N LEU A 163 -4.92 11.86 -19.51
CA LEU A 163 -5.30 11.12 -20.73
C LEU A 163 -6.27 11.88 -21.64
N ASN A 164 -6.74 13.07 -21.24
CA ASN A 164 -7.67 13.89 -22.04
C ASN A 164 -6.98 14.86 -23.02
N THR A 165 -5.64 14.84 -23.14
CA THR A 165 -4.88 15.81 -23.96
C THR A 165 -4.43 15.28 -25.34
N THR A 166 -5.11 14.28 -25.89
CA THR A 166 -4.89 13.83 -27.27
C THR A 166 -6.23 13.68 -27.99
N LYS A 167 -6.78 14.82 -28.39
CA LYS A 167 -7.69 14.92 -29.53
C LYS A 167 -7.08 15.85 -30.56
#